data_AF-A0A933FC96-F1
#
_entry.id   AF-A0A933FC96-F1
#
_cell.length_a   1.000
_cell.length_b   1.000
_cell.length_c   1.000
_cell.angle_alpha   90.00
_cell.angle_beta   90.00
_cell.angle_gamma   90.00
#
_symmetry.space_group_name_H-M   'P 1'
#
loop_
_entity.id
_entity.type
_entity.pdbx_description
1 polymer ?
#
loop_
_entity_poly.entity_id
_entity_poly.type
_entity_poly.pdbx_seq_one_letter_code
_entity_poly.pdbx_strand_id
1 'polypeptide(L)'
;MAEFKADGPAEFDMKDGLALALAYLEDPSNVPCPRCGPNTIEVIGYLDAGRMAQGEAIPAAPENDYTVILYCHGCGRAAALDLSRGEDEGRAAA
;
A
#
# COMPACT_ATOMS: atom_id res chain seq x y z
N MET A 1 7.54 -20.84 26.52
CA MET A 1 6.74 -20.38 25.37
C MET A 1 7.58 -19.28 24.73
N ALA A 2 8.15 -19.51 23.55
CA ALA A 2 9.00 -18.53 22.90
C ALA A 2 8.12 -17.36 22.44
N GLU A 3 8.33 -16.20 23.06
CA GLU A 3 7.70 -14.95 22.64
C GLU A 3 8.12 -14.69 21.19
N PHE A 4 7.18 -14.83 20.25
CA PHE A 4 7.38 -14.46 18.87
C PHE A 4 7.41 -12.92 18.81
N LYS A 5 8.55 -12.34 19.19
CA LYS A 5 8.83 -10.94 18.87
C LYS A 5 8.88 -10.88 17.35
N ALA A 6 7.88 -10.26 16.75
CA ALA A 6 7.86 -9.89 15.35
C ALA A 6 8.96 -8.84 15.12
N ASP A 7 10.22 -9.25 15.18
CA ASP A 7 11.38 -8.55 14.66
C ASP A 7 11.48 -8.91 13.16
N GLY A 8 10.37 -8.72 12.43
CA GLY A 8 10.35 -8.75 10.97
C GLY A 8 10.76 -7.37 10.45
N PRO A 9 11.24 -7.24 9.19
CA PRO A 9 11.57 -5.94 8.62
C PRO A 9 10.35 -5.05 8.74
N ALA A 10 10.42 -4.08 9.66
CA ALA A 10 9.25 -3.37 10.15
C ALA A 10 8.44 -2.87 8.97
N GLU A 11 7.20 -3.33 8.87
CA GLU A 11 6.24 -2.84 7.90
C GLU A 11 6.18 -1.31 7.97
N PHE A 12 5.71 -0.67 6.90
CA PHE A 12 5.38 0.75 7.02
C PHE A 12 4.33 0.89 8.12
N ASP A 13 4.61 1.72 9.12
CA ASP A 13 3.65 1.98 10.18
C ASP A 13 2.41 2.61 9.55
N MET A 14 1.24 2.53 10.20
CA MET A 14 -0.02 2.98 9.58
C MET A 14 0.06 4.46 9.15
N LYS A 15 0.80 5.27 9.90
CA LYS A 15 1.09 6.67 9.57
C LYS A 15 1.97 6.84 8.33
N ASP A 16 2.98 5.99 8.18
CA ASP A 16 3.85 5.98 7.00
C ASP A 16 3.10 5.46 5.77
N GLY A 17 2.25 4.44 5.93
CA GLY A 17 1.38 3.92 4.87
C GLY A 17 0.40 4.97 4.35
N LEU A 18 -0.21 5.76 5.24
CA LEU A 18 -1.08 6.87 4.84
C LEU A 18 -0.29 7.97 4.08
N ALA A 19 0.89 8.34 4.57
CA ALA A 19 1.74 9.33 3.90
C ALA A 19 2.14 8.88 2.49
N LEU A 20 2.43 7.58 2.33
CA LEU A 20 2.71 6.97 1.03
C LEU A 20 1.51 7.04 0.09
N ALA A 21 0.30 6.73 0.58
CA ALA A 21 -0.92 6.82 -0.20
C ALA A 21 -1.21 8.25 -0.67
N LEU A 22 -1.09 9.22 0.23
CA LEU A 22 -1.29 10.62 -0.12
C LEU A 22 -0.26 11.09 -1.17
N ALA A 23 1.00 10.72 -0.99
CA ALA A 23 2.03 11.10 -1.96
C ALA A 23 1.86 10.41 -3.31
N TYR A 24 1.43 9.15 -3.34
CA TYR A 24 1.10 8.45 -4.59
C TYR A 24 -0.10 9.07 -5.31
N LEU A 25 -1.12 9.51 -4.56
CA LEU A 25 -2.28 10.22 -5.12
C LEU A 25 -1.91 11.62 -5.64
N GLU A 26 -0.92 12.28 -5.03
CA GLU A 26 -0.42 13.59 -5.47
C GLU A 26 0.46 13.44 -6.72
N ASP A 27 1.47 12.57 -6.67
CA ASP A 27 2.35 12.27 -7.80
C ASP A 27 2.79 10.79 -7.79
N PRO A 28 2.18 9.94 -8.63
CA PRO A 28 2.48 8.51 -8.66
C PRO A 28 3.87 8.21 -9.23
N SER A 29 4.50 9.17 -9.92
CA SER A 29 5.85 9.02 -10.48
C SER A 29 6.94 9.37 -9.48
N ASN A 30 6.61 10.05 -8.38
CA ASN A 30 7.58 10.53 -7.40
C ASN A 30 7.07 10.37 -5.96
N VAL A 31 6.87 9.12 -5.53
CA VAL A 31 6.50 8.81 -4.15
C VAL A 31 7.74 8.87 -3.25
N PRO A 32 7.82 9.82 -2.30
CA PRO A 32 8.90 9.86 -1.33
C PRO A 32 8.65 8.87 -0.21
N CYS A 33 9.67 8.10 0.15
CA CYS A 33 9.62 7.29 1.35
C CYS A 33 9.76 8.20 2.59
N PRO A 34 8.86 8.15 3.58
CA PRO A 34 8.95 8.99 4.79
C PRO A 34 10.21 8.71 5.63
N ARG A 35 10.89 7.57 5.38
CA ARG A 35 12.13 7.15 6.05
C ARG A 35 13.39 7.42 5.23
N CYS A 36 13.33 7.29 3.90
CA CYS A 36 14.52 7.27 3.03
C CYS A 36 14.65 8.50 2.12
N GLY A 37 13.57 9.28 1.95
CA GLY A 37 13.54 10.43 1.05
C GLY A 37 12.94 10.14 -0.34
N PRO A 38 13.05 11.10 -1.28
CA PRO A 38 12.42 11.03 -2.59
C PRO A 38 12.98 9.91 -3.47
N ASN A 39 12.17 9.42 -4.41
CA ASN A 39 12.57 8.55 -5.52
C ASN A 39 13.19 7.19 -5.12
N THR A 40 12.79 6.65 -3.96
CA THR A 40 13.25 5.35 -3.46
C THR A 40 12.21 4.25 -3.58
N ILE A 41 11.01 4.61 -4.05
CA ILE A 41 9.84 3.72 -4.11
C ILE A 41 9.56 3.36 -5.56
N GLU A 42 9.41 2.07 -5.78
CA GLU A 42 9.05 1.46 -7.05
C GLU A 42 7.65 0.86 -6.95
N VAL A 43 6.84 1.05 -8.00
CA VAL A 43 5.55 0.39 -8.14
C VAL A 43 5.79 -1.00 -8.73
N ILE A 44 5.53 -2.03 -7.94
CA ILE A 44 5.69 -3.43 -8.37
C ILE A 44 4.52 -3.88 -9.24
N GLY A 45 3.33 -3.36 -8.97
CA GLY A 45 2.15 -3.65 -9.77
C GLY A 45 0.84 -3.22 -9.11
N TYR A 46 -0.23 -3.43 -9.85
CA TYR A 46 -1.60 -3.14 -9.44
C TYR A 46 -2.36 -4.46 -9.33
N LEU A 47 -3.12 -4.58 -8.26
CA LEU A 47 -3.97 -5.73 -7.97
C LEU A 47 -5.42 -5.27 -7.92
N ASP A 48 -6.35 -6.17 -8.23
CA ASP A 48 -7.78 -5.89 -8.09
C ASP A 48 -8.15 -5.84 -6.60
N ALA A 49 -8.68 -4.72 -6.14
CA ALA A 49 -9.02 -4.52 -4.73
C ALA A 49 -10.17 -5.44 -4.27
N GLY A 50 -11.17 -5.66 -5.13
CA GLY A 50 -12.30 -6.54 -4.83
C GLY A 50 -11.90 -8.01 -4.72
N ARG A 51 -10.90 -8.44 -5.48
CA ARG A 51 -10.27 -9.77 -5.38
C ARG A 51 -9.34 -9.87 -4.18
N MET A 52 -8.55 -8.83 -3.91
CA MET A 52 -7.71 -8.75 -2.71
C MET A 52 -8.55 -8.90 -1.43
N ALA A 53 -9.72 -8.24 -1.36
CA ALA A 53 -10.66 -8.40 -0.26
C ALA A 53 -11.20 -9.84 -0.10
N GLN A 54 -11.22 -10.62 -1.19
CA GLN A 54 -11.56 -12.05 -1.19
C GLN A 54 -10.35 -12.97 -0.94
N GLY A 55 -9.14 -12.40 -0.76
CA GLY A 55 -7.90 -13.15 -0.56
C GLY A 55 -7.21 -13.58 -1.85
N GLU A 56 -7.61 -13.04 -3.01
CA GLU A 56 -7.03 -13.34 -4.32
C GLU A 56 -6.14 -12.19 -4.82
N ALA A 57 -4.85 -12.47 -5.05
CA ALA A 57 -3.90 -11.50 -5.61
C ALA A 57 -3.91 -11.53 -7.14
N ILE A 58 -4.92 -10.90 -7.74
CA ILE A 58 -5.08 -10.86 -9.19
C ILE A 58 -4.51 -9.55 -9.75
N PRO A 59 -3.55 -9.60 -10.68
CA PRO A 59 -3.06 -8.40 -11.34
C PRO A 59 -4.17 -7.74 -12.15
N ALA A 60 -4.33 -6.44 -11.98
CA ALA A 60 -5.36 -5.64 -12.63
C ALA A 60 -4.77 -4.41 -13.30
N ALA A 61 -5.52 -3.82 -14.24
CA ALA A 61 -5.20 -2.51 -14.77
C ALA A 61 -5.72 -1.42 -13.80
N PRO A 62 -5.09 -0.23 -13.74
CA PRO A 62 -5.50 0.87 -12.86
C PRO A 62 -6.79 1.60 -13.34
N GLU A 63 -7.73 0.85 -13.92
CA GLU A 63 -8.95 1.37 -14.54
C GLU A 63 -10.17 1.38 -13.58
N ASN A 64 -10.14 0.60 -12.49
CA ASN A 64 -11.22 0.49 -11.49
C ASN A 64 -10.65 0.39 -10.05
N ASP A 65 -11.40 -0.04 -9.02
CA ASP A 65 -10.85 -0.24 -7.66
C ASP A 65 -9.61 -1.15 -7.66
N TYR A 66 -8.45 -0.56 -7.36
CA TYR A 66 -7.16 -1.25 -7.41
C TYR A 66 -6.35 -1.04 -6.14
N THR A 67 -5.64 -2.08 -5.74
CA THR A 67 -4.60 -2.04 -4.73
C THR A 67 -3.24 -1.89 -5.42
N VAL A 68 -2.47 -0.85 -5.11
CA VAL A 68 -1.10 -0.69 -5.62
C VAL A 68 -0.09 -1.29 -4.64
N ILE A 69 0.86 -2.06 -5.15
CA ILE A 69 1.97 -2.60 -4.39
C ILE A 69 3.20 -1.71 -4.63
N LEU A 70 3.65 -1.05 -3.56
CA LEU A 70 4.83 -0.20 -3.55
C LEU A 70 5.96 -0.91 -2.82
N TYR A 71 7.17 -0.83 -3.36
CA TYR A 71 8.38 -1.34 -2.73
C TYR A 71 9.43 -0.24 -2.61
N CYS A 72 9.94 -0.02 -1.40
CA CYS A 72 11.01 0.92 -1.16
C CYS A 72 12.36 0.20 -1.18
N HIS A 73 13.20 0.52 -2.16
CA HIS A 73 14.57 0.00 -2.26
C HIS A 73 15.50 0.56 -1.17
N GLY A 74 15.16 1.71 -0.59
CA GLY A 74 15.99 2.35 0.44
C GLY A 74 15.92 1.65 1.80
N CYS A 75 14.73 1.23 2.22
CA CYS A 75 14.52 0.54 3.51
C CYS A 75 14.12 -0.93 3.36
N GLY A 76 13.95 -1.42 2.12
CA GLY A 76 13.58 -2.80 1.81
C GLY A 76 12.15 -3.17 2.23
N ARG A 77 11.25 -2.19 2.32
CA ARG A 77 9.88 -2.36 2.81
C ARG A 77 8.87 -2.33 1.68
N ALA A 78 7.84 -3.16 1.79
CA ALA A 78 6.69 -3.13 0.90
C ALA A 78 5.49 -2.47 1.60
N ALA A 79 4.66 -1.75 0.83
CA ALA A 79 3.35 -1.27 1.25
C ALA A 79 2.33 -1.67 0.18
N ALA A 80 1.22 -2.27 0.61
CA ALA A 80 0.04 -2.46 -0.23
C ALA A 80 -0.94 -1.35 0.13
N LEU A 81 -1.29 -0.53 -0.86
CA LEU A 81 -2.24 0.57 -0.68
C LEU A 81 -3.50 0.26 -1.45
N ASP A 82 -4.60 0.11 -0.73
CA ASP A 82 -5.91 0.00 -1.34
C ASP A 82 -6.37 1.40 -1.78
N LEU A 83 -6.43 1.65 -3.08
CA LEU A 83 -6.86 2.91 -3.68
C LEU A 83 -8.25 2.78 -4.31
N SER A 84 -9.04 1.84 -3.79
CA SER A 84 -10.46 1.75 -4.11
C SER A 84 -11.08 3.13 -3.95
N ARG A 85 -11.61 3.67 -5.05
CA ARG A 85 -12.03 5.08 -5.11
C ARG A 85 -13.29 5.15 -4.28
N GLY A 86 -13.13 5.54 -3.02
CA GLY A 86 -14.23 5.66 -2.08
C GLY A 86 -15.36 6.50 -2.66
N GLU A 87 -16.37 5.83 -3.19
CA GLU A 87 -17.73 6.21 -2.88
C GLU A 87 -17.97 5.72 -1.45
N ASP A 88 -17.70 6.62 -0.50
CA ASP A 88 -18.22 6.66 0.87
C ASP A 88 -18.32 5.37 1.72
N GLU A 89 -17.66 5.39 2.89
CA GLU A 89 -18.39 5.60 4.15
C GLU A 89 -19.82 5.00 4.20
N GLY A 90 -19.97 3.68 4.26
CA GLY A 90 -21.30 3.05 4.19
C GLY A 90 -21.47 1.64 4.75
N ARG A 91 -20.53 1.11 5.54
CA ARG A 91 -20.74 -0.18 6.23
C ARG A 91 -20.25 -0.18 7.68
N ALA A 92 -20.59 0.87 8.41
CA ALA A 92 -20.92 0.72 9.83
C ALA A 92 -22.42 0.42 9.93
N ALA A 93 -22.76 -0.66 10.65
CA ALA A 93 -24.10 -1.12 11.02
C ALA A 93 -24.91 -1.93 9.98
N ALA A 94 -24.92 -3.25 10.17
CA ALA A 94 -26.13 -4.06 10.23
C ALA A 94 -25.90 -5.23 11.20
#